data_AF-A0A0D9NKT3-F1
#
_entry.id   AF-A0A0D9NKT3-F1
#
_cell.length_a   1.000
_cell.length_b   1.000
_cell.length_c   1.000
_cell.angle_alpha   90.00
_cell.angle_beta   90.00
_cell.angle_gamma   90.00
#
_symmetry.space_group_name_H-M   'P 1'
#
loop_
_entity.id
_entity.type
_entity.pdbx_description
1 polymer ?
#
loop_
_entity_poly.entity_id
_entity_poly.type
_entity_poly.pdbx_seq_one_letter_code
_entity_poly.pdbx_strand_id
1 'polypeptide(L)'
;MFLLFGNSVNSSDWGQVAGQESKFAQAFNLSQEYLSDRGRLGPFYWLLNDKAFRDACKTCHDFMDKGIAKALEAFVQTDHGGKGEHRDADTYVFVEALMQQTRDPRVLRDQCGGPDGKSPVLVRPGEGVGYCVYAMHRRKDIYGQDADEFRPERWEGDSLRDIGWAYLPFNGGPRLCLGQEFALLEVAYTVARLVQVFPKIELPRGEREVKVGQERQILTLVVASAEGCVVSLKD
;
A
#
# COMPACT_ATOMS: atom_id res chain seq x y z
N MET A 1 -15.50 -4.55 -2.75
CA MET A 1 -15.37 -4.14 -4.18
C MET A 1 -16.52 -3.21 -4.63
N PHE A 2 -16.82 -2.13 -3.89
CA PHE A 2 -18.01 -1.29 -4.15
C PHE A 2 -17.73 -0.03 -4.98
N LEU A 3 -16.46 0.36 -5.18
CA LEU A 3 -16.13 1.65 -5.81
C LEU A 3 -14.95 1.61 -6.80
N LEU A 4 -14.56 0.43 -7.29
CA LEU A 4 -13.57 0.37 -8.39
C LEU A 4 -14.21 0.56 -9.78
N PHE A 5 -15.54 0.43 -9.91
CA PHE A 5 -16.22 0.37 -11.22
C PHE A 5 -17.55 1.13 -11.33
N GLY A 6 -17.87 2.02 -10.38
CA GLY A 6 -18.95 3.03 -10.56
C GLY A 6 -20.39 2.52 -10.79
N ASN A 7 -20.66 1.21 -10.75
CA ASN A 7 -22.00 0.65 -10.94
C ASN A 7 -22.34 -0.42 -9.89
N SER A 8 -23.57 -0.30 -9.37
CA SER A 8 -24.22 -1.27 -8.49
C SER A 8 -24.33 -2.64 -9.17
N VAL A 9 -23.56 -3.63 -8.70
CA VAL A 9 -23.78 -5.02 -9.08
C VAL A 9 -24.92 -5.56 -8.21
N ASN A 10 -26.00 -5.99 -8.87
CA ASN A 10 -27.17 -6.59 -8.23
C ASN A 10 -26.78 -7.71 -7.25
N SER A 11 -27.56 -7.79 -6.17
CA SER A 11 -27.35 -8.57 -4.95
C SER A 11 -27.29 -10.10 -5.07
N SER A 12 -27.15 -10.66 -6.28
CA SER A 12 -27.28 -12.10 -6.55
C SER A 12 -25.95 -12.84 -6.81
N ASP A 13 -24.79 -12.18 -6.87
CA ASP A 13 -23.52 -12.81 -7.30
C ASP A 13 -22.44 -12.96 -6.21
N TRP A 14 -22.81 -12.79 -4.94
CA TRP A 14 -21.86 -12.79 -3.81
C TRP A 14 -21.04 -14.09 -3.68
N GLY A 15 -21.56 -15.24 -4.10
CA GLY A 15 -20.86 -16.52 -4.00
C GLY A 15 -19.71 -16.69 -4.99
N GLN A 16 -19.85 -16.23 -6.23
CA GLN A 16 -18.78 -16.31 -7.24
C GLN A 16 -17.73 -15.22 -7.01
N VAL A 17 -18.17 -14.03 -6.62
CA VAL A 17 -17.29 -12.90 -6.29
C VAL A 17 -16.46 -13.22 -5.05
N ALA A 18 -17.06 -13.69 -3.95
CA ALA A 18 -16.32 -14.05 -2.73
C ALA A 18 -15.34 -15.22 -2.95
N GLY A 19 -15.70 -16.19 -3.80
CA GLY A 19 -14.83 -17.30 -4.16
C GLY A 19 -13.62 -16.90 -5.01
N GLN A 20 -13.79 -15.92 -5.91
CA GLN A 20 -12.67 -15.34 -6.68
C GLN A 20 -11.82 -14.38 -5.83
N GLU A 21 -12.44 -13.56 -4.98
CA GLU A 21 -11.76 -12.65 -4.05
C GLU A 21 -10.89 -13.44 -3.05
N SER A 22 -11.40 -14.55 -2.50
CA SER A 22 -10.63 -15.41 -1.59
C SER A 22 -9.41 -16.06 -2.27
N LYS A 23 -9.56 -16.56 -3.51
CA LYS A 23 -8.44 -17.13 -4.27
C LYS A 23 -7.40 -16.08 -4.66
N PHE A 24 -7.85 -14.90 -5.06
CA PHE A 24 -6.98 -13.77 -5.34
C PHE A 24 -6.21 -13.35 -4.07
N ALA A 25 -6.89 -13.18 -2.94
CA ALA A 25 -6.26 -12.77 -1.68
C ALA A 25 -5.18 -13.76 -1.24
N GLN A 26 -5.46 -15.07 -1.33
CA GLN A 26 -4.47 -16.11 -1.03
C GLN A 26 -3.27 -16.06 -1.98
N ALA A 27 -3.51 -15.97 -3.29
CA ALA A 27 -2.44 -15.87 -4.29
C ALA A 27 -1.61 -14.58 -4.14
N PHE A 28 -2.26 -13.47 -3.79
CA PHE A 28 -1.62 -12.18 -3.55
C PHE A 28 -0.74 -12.23 -2.30
N ASN A 29 -1.24 -12.78 -1.19
CA ASN A 29 -0.46 -12.98 0.03
C ASN A 29 0.75 -13.89 -0.21
N LEU A 30 0.54 -15.02 -0.89
CA LEU A 30 1.62 -15.93 -1.24
C LEU A 30 2.67 -15.23 -2.12
N SER A 31 2.23 -14.49 -3.12
CA SER A 31 3.15 -13.72 -3.99
C SER A 31 3.97 -12.71 -3.20
N GLN A 32 3.39 -12.04 -2.19
CA GLN A 32 4.11 -11.11 -1.32
C GLN A 32 5.20 -11.80 -0.49
N GLU A 33 4.94 -13.00 0.04
CA GLU A 33 5.94 -13.80 0.76
C GLU A 33 7.12 -14.16 -0.14
N TYR A 34 6.84 -14.73 -1.32
CA TYR A 34 7.87 -15.05 -2.31
C TYR A 34 8.68 -13.82 -2.73
N LEU A 35 8.02 -12.67 -2.96
CA LEU A 35 8.72 -11.44 -3.32
C LEU A 35 9.64 -10.96 -2.18
N SER A 36 9.22 -11.10 -0.92
CA SER A 36 10.04 -10.78 0.24
C SER A 36 11.28 -11.67 0.30
N ASP A 37 11.11 -12.99 0.18
CA ASP A 37 12.22 -13.94 0.24
C ASP A 37 13.16 -13.82 -0.97
N ARG A 38 12.61 -13.56 -2.16
CA ARG A 38 13.39 -13.23 -3.36
C ARG A 38 14.22 -11.97 -3.16
N GLY A 39 13.68 -10.95 -2.48
CA GLY A 39 14.42 -9.76 -2.07
C GLY A 39 15.60 -10.10 -1.15
N ARG A 40 15.40 -10.98 -0.16
CA ARG A 40 16.45 -11.45 0.76
C ARG A 40 17.55 -12.26 0.07
N LEU A 41 17.20 -13.05 -0.94
CA LEU A 41 18.16 -13.83 -1.72
C LEU A 41 18.98 -13.00 -2.71
N GLY A 42 18.55 -11.78 -3.02
CA GLY A 42 19.25 -10.88 -3.93
C GLY A 42 19.57 -11.55 -5.28
N PRO A 43 20.86 -11.67 -5.68
CA PRO A 43 21.26 -12.33 -6.93
C PRO A 43 20.78 -13.79 -7.08
N PHE A 44 20.43 -14.45 -5.98
CA PHE A 44 19.97 -15.84 -5.97
C PHE A 44 18.44 -15.98 -5.99
N TYR A 45 17.69 -14.90 -6.26
CA TYR A 45 16.22 -14.92 -6.27
C TYR A 45 15.60 -16.04 -7.13
N TRP A 46 16.32 -16.48 -8.17
CA TRP A 46 15.85 -17.48 -9.13
C TRP A 46 15.66 -18.86 -8.49
N LEU A 47 16.26 -19.12 -7.33
CA LEU A 47 16.06 -20.36 -6.55
C LEU A 47 14.62 -20.50 -6.03
N LEU A 48 13.89 -19.40 -5.86
CA LEU A 48 12.50 -19.38 -5.36
C LEU A 48 11.47 -19.26 -6.49
N ASN A 49 11.80 -19.70 -7.70
CA ASN A 49 10.88 -19.65 -8.85
C ASN A 49 10.24 -21.03 -9.11
N ASP A 50 9.53 -21.55 -8.11
CA ASP A 50 8.82 -22.83 -8.21
C ASP A 50 7.46 -22.68 -8.93
N LYS A 51 6.72 -23.80 -9.04
CA LYS A 51 5.40 -23.80 -9.66
C LYS A 51 4.37 -23.01 -8.85
N ALA A 52 4.44 -23.06 -7.52
CA ALA A 52 3.48 -22.40 -6.64
C ALA A 52 3.55 -20.88 -6.81
N PHE A 53 4.76 -20.31 -6.87
CA PHE A 53 4.95 -18.90 -7.14
C PHE A 53 4.42 -18.48 -8.52
N ARG A 54 4.72 -19.26 -9.57
CA ARG A 54 4.22 -18.97 -10.93
C ARG A 54 2.70 -19.00 -11.00
N ASP A 55 2.06 -19.96 -10.36
CA ASP A 55 0.60 -20.09 -10.31
C ASP A 55 -0.04 -18.93 -9.54
N ALA A 56 0.59 -18.49 -8.44
CA ALA A 56 0.15 -17.34 -7.66
C ALA A 56 0.23 -16.05 -8.47
N CYS A 57 1.36 -15.78 -9.14
CA CYS A 57 1.50 -14.63 -10.05
C CYS A 57 0.46 -14.66 -11.18
N LYS A 58 0.24 -15.83 -11.80
CA LYS A 58 -0.78 -15.98 -12.84
C LYS A 58 -2.17 -15.61 -12.32
N THR A 59 -2.52 -16.08 -11.13
CA THR A 59 -3.83 -15.79 -10.51
C THR A 59 -4.00 -14.29 -10.26
N CYS A 60 -2.96 -13.60 -9.77
CA CYS A 60 -2.99 -12.15 -9.59
C CYS A 60 -3.13 -11.40 -10.92
N HIS A 61 -2.39 -11.79 -11.95
CA HIS A 61 -2.49 -11.19 -13.29
C HIS A 61 -3.87 -11.41 -13.90
N ASP A 62 -4.39 -12.64 -13.90
CA ASP A 62 -5.72 -12.97 -14.44
C ASP A 62 -6.82 -12.15 -13.75
N PHE A 63 -6.68 -11.86 -12.45
CA PHE A 63 -7.61 -11.01 -11.71
C PHE A 63 -7.52 -9.55 -12.17
N MET A 64 -6.30 -9.01 -12.30
CA MET A 64 -6.07 -7.66 -12.78
C MET A 64 -6.54 -7.45 -14.22
N ASP A 65 -6.27 -8.41 -15.11
CA ASP A 65 -6.65 -8.36 -16.52
C ASP A 65 -8.16 -8.26 -16.69
N LYS A 66 -8.94 -8.97 -15.86
CA LYS A 66 -10.41 -8.84 -15.83
C LYS A 66 -10.86 -7.45 -15.38
N GLY A 67 -10.17 -6.88 -14.40
CA GLY A 67 -10.42 -5.51 -13.94
C GLY A 67 -10.14 -4.48 -15.03
N ILE A 68 -9.01 -4.63 -15.74
CA ILE A 68 -8.62 -3.78 -16.86
C ILE A 68 -9.62 -3.91 -18.02
N ALA A 69 -10.00 -5.12 -18.40
CA ALA A 69 -10.97 -5.35 -19.47
C ALA A 69 -12.31 -4.65 -19.18
N LYS A 70 -12.83 -4.78 -17.95
CA LYS A 70 -14.05 -4.08 -17.52
C LYS A 70 -13.89 -2.55 -17.53
N ALA A 71 -12.75 -2.04 -17.11
CA ALA A 71 -12.47 -0.60 -17.14
C ALA A 71 -12.41 -0.06 -18.58
N LEU A 72 -11.79 -0.80 -19.50
CA LEU A 72 -11.74 -0.46 -20.92
C LEU A 72 -13.13 -0.51 -21.56
N GLU A 73 -13.94 -1.51 -21.25
CA GLU A 73 -15.33 -1.60 -21.73
C GLU A 73 -16.20 -0.43 -21.25
N ALA A 74 -16.08 -0.05 -19.97
CA ALA A 74 -16.78 1.11 -19.42
C ALA A 74 -16.32 2.42 -20.06
N PHE A 75 -15.02 2.57 -20.33
CA PHE A 75 -14.44 3.74 -20.99
C PHE A 75 -14.93 3.88 -22.44
N VAL A 76 -14.98 2.78 -23.19
CA VAL A 76 -15.51 2.76 -24.57
C VAL A 76 -17.00 3.12 -24.60
N GLN A 77 -17.79 2.74 -23.60
CA GLN A 77 -19.19 3.13 -23.50
C GLN A 77 -19.39 4.62 -23.20
N THR A 78 -18.50 5.25 -22.43
CA THR A 78 -18.55 6.69 -22.14
C THR A 78 -18.10 7.58 -23.32
N ASP A 79 -17.30 7.04 -24.24
CA ASP A 79 -16.68 7.82 -25.34
C ASP A 79 -17.60 8.01 -26.57
N HIS A 80 -18.77 7.36 -26.62
CA HIS A 80 -19.76 7.55 -27.69
C HIS A 80 -20.61 8.84 -27.57
N GLY A 81 -20.19 9.79 -26.72
CA GLY A 81 -20.96 11.00 -26.40
C GLY A 81 -20.14 12.29 -26.25
N GLY A 82 -19.26 12.64 -27.19
CA GLY A 82 -18.81 14.03 -27.37
C GLY A 82 -17.33 14.24 -27.69
N LYS A 83 -17.07 14.98 -28.78
CA LYS A 83 -15.75 15.33 -29.31
C LYS A 83 -14.77 15.89 -28.27
N GLY A 84 -13.57 15.32 -28.21
CA GLY A 84 -12.39 15.91 -27.58
C GLY A 84 -11.17 15.76 -28.48
N GLU A 85 -10.70 16.88 -29.04
CA GLU A 85 -9.39 17.01 -29.69
C GLU A 85 -8.24 16.95 -28.65
N HIS A 86 -7.05 16.60 -29.16
CA HIS A 86 -5.74 16.56 -28.52
C HIS A 86 -5.45 15.41 -27.53
N ARG A 87 -4.87 14.33 -28.06
CA ARG A 87 -3.98 13.44 -27.30
C ARG A 87 -2.54 13.86 -27.56
N ASP A 88 -1.88 14.40 -26.55
CA ASP A 88 -0.48 14.08 -26.24
C ASP A 88 -0.12 14.67 -24.87
N ALA A 89 -0.16 13.85 -23.81
CA ALA A 89 0.23 14.29 -22.46
C ALA A 89 0.47 13.17 -21.41
N ASP A 90 0.70 11.91 -21.79
CA ASP A 90 0.60 10.83 -20.77
C ASP A 90 1.72 9.78 -20.77
N THR A 91 2.93 10.14 -21.20
CA THR A 91 4.12 9.41 -20.75
C THR A 91 4.59 10.05 -19.45
N TYR A 92 4.15 9.52 -18.31
CA TYR A 92 4.65 9.94 -17.01
C TYR A 92 6.10 9.48 -16.83
N VAL A 93 7.04 10.34 -17.20
CA VAL A 93 8.46 10.16 -16.93
C VAL A 93 8.72 10.72 -15.53
N PHE A 94 9.17 9.87 -14.60
CA PHE A 94 9.51 10.23 -13.21
C PHE A 94 10.36 11.51 -13.09
N VAL A 95 11.19 11.79 -14.10
CA VAL A 95 12.01 13.00 -14.22
C VAL A 95 11.18 14.26 -14.47
N GLU A 96 10.11 14.20 -15.28
CA GLU A 96 9.27 15.36 -15.62
C GLU A 96 8.43 15.83 -14.42
N ALA A 97 7.93 14.91 -13.60
CA ALA A 97 7.23 15.24 -12.36
C ALA A 97 8.16 15.90 -11.32
N LEU A 98 9.41 15.46 -11.24
CA LEU A 98 10.43 16.09 -10.39
C LEU A 98 10.86 17.47 -10.91
N MET A 99 10.88 17.64 -12.24
CA MET A 99 11.21 18.91 -12.91
C MET A 99 10.12 19.98 -12.79
N GLN A 100 8.89 19.64 -12.37
CA GLN A 100 7.83 20.61 -12.08
C GLN A 100 8.07 21.39 -10.79
N GLN A 101 8.83 20.84 -9.84
CA GLN A 101 9.18 21.52 -8.58
C GLN A 101 10.55 22.21 -8.62
N THR A 102 11.52 21.69 -9.38
CA THR A 102 12.83 22.34 -9.56
C THR A 102 13.55 21.86 -10.82
N ARG A 103 14.20 22.79 -11.54
CA ARG A 103 14.99 22.50 -12.75
C ARG A 103 16.49 22.41 -12.47
N ASP A 104 16.91 22.44 -11.21
CA ASP A 104 18.32 22.35 -10.84
C ASP A 104 18.78 20.87 -10.83
N PRO A 105 19.70 20.46 -11.72
CA PRO A 105 20.22 19.09 -11.79
C PRO A 105 20.88 18.62 -10.49
N ARG A 106 21.31 19.54 -9.61
CA ARG A 106 21.89 19.20 -8.31
C ARG A 106 20.82 18.86 -7.30
N VAL A 107 19.74 19.63 -7.22
CA VAL A 107 18.62 19.37 -6.29
C VAL A 107 17.89 18.06 -6.62
N LEU A 108 17.85 17.69 -7.90
CA LEU A 108 17.28 16.41 -8.37
C LEU A 108 18.13 15.19 -8.00
N ARG A 109 19.45 15.38 -7.86
CA ARG A 109 20.43 14.34 -7.53
C ARG A 109 20.68 14.26 -6.02
N ASP A 110 20.61 15.39 -5.33
CA ASP A 110 21.05 15.56 -3.96
C ASP A 110 19.85 15.39 -3.02
N GLN A 111 19.37 14.15 -2.86
CA GLN A 111 18.55 13.78 -1.71
C GLN A 111 19.46 13.17 -0.63
N CYS A 112 19.81 14.04 0.32
CA CYS A 112 20.16 13.83 1.72
C CYS A 112 20.96 12.58 2.14
N GLY A 113 22.24 12.79 2.44
CA GLY A 113 23.12 11.95 3.26
C GLY A 113 24.34 12.73 3.76
N GLY A 114 25.35 12.02 4.27
CA GLY A 114 26.43 12.64 5.08
C GLY A 114 26.05 12.78 6.57
N PRO A 115 26.99 13.20 7.45
CA PRO A 115 26.79 13.22 8.91
C PRO A 115 25.65 14.14 9.39
N ASP A 116 25.30 15.15 8.58
CA ASP A 116 24.24 16.11 8.82
C ASP A 116 22.94 15.78 8.05
N GLY A 117 22.95 14.73 7.24
CA GLY A 117 21.84 14.32 6.38
C GLY A 117 21.52 15.30 5.24
N LYS A 118 22.42 16.22 4.87
CA LYS A 118 22.16 17.27 3.86
C LYS A 118 23.10 17.22 2.65
N SER A 119 24.15 16.43 2.70
CA SER A 119 25.07 16.22 1.59
C SER A 119 24.49 15.24 0.56
N PRO A 120 24.91 15.28 -0.72
CA PRO A 120 24.47 14.27 -1.69
C PRO A 120 24.94 12.85 -1.35
N VAL A 121 24.07 11.87 -1.59
CA VAL A 121 24.44 10.45 -1.60
C VAL A 121 24.62 10.00 -3.04
N LEU A 122 25.81 9.51 -3.37
CA LEU A 122 26.04 8.82 -4.64
C LEU A 122 25.37 7.43 -4.58
N VAL A 123 24.34 7.21 -5.39
CA VAL A 123 23.75 5.89 -5.63
C VAL A 123 24.30 5.34 -6.94
N ARG A 124 25.02 4.22 -6.90
CA ARG A 124 25.60 3.61 -8.10
C ARG A 124 24.58 2.74 -8.84
N PRO A 125 24.76 2.50 -10.14
CA PRO A 125 23.97 1.50 -10.85
C PRO A 125 24.02 0.13 -10.15
N GLY A 126 22.84 -0.45 -9.90
CA GLY A 126 22.70 -1.73 -9.20
C GLY A 126 22.72 -1.63 -7.67
N GLU A 127 22.89 -0.43 -7.10
CA GLU A 127 22.81 -0.21 -5.66
C GLU A 127 21.35 -0.16 -5.20
N GLY A 128 21.00 -1.00 -4.23
CA GLY A 128 19.66 -1.04 -3.66
C GLY A 128 19.41 0.16 -2.74
N VAL A 129 18.33 0.89 -2.98
CA VAL A 129 17.88 1.98 -2.10
C VAL A 129 16.62 1.51 -1.38
N GLY A 130 16.69 1.45 -0.05
CA GLY A 130 15.56 1.14 0.80
C GLY A 130 15.24 2.29 1.74
N TYR A 131 13.96 2.47 2.05
CA TYR A 131 13.49 3.34 3.13
C TYR A 131 12.65 2.52 4.08
N CYS A 132 12.74 2.83 5.38
CA CYS A 132 11.98 2.13 6.41
C CYS A 132 10.74 2.93 6.75
N VAL A 133 9.62 2.61 6.11
CA VAL A 133 8.32 3.25 6.37
C VAL A 133 7.93 3.14 7.85
N TYR A 134 8.19 1.99 8.47
CA TYR A 134 7.92 1.76 9.90
C TYR A 134 8.59 2.81 10.80
N ALA A 135 9.89 3.05 10.61
CA ALA A 135 10.65 4.01 11.40
C ALA A 135 10.28 5.46 11.02
N MET A 136 10.11 5.72 9.72
CA MET A 136 9.73 7.03 9.20
C MET A 136 8.40 7.51 9.78
N HIS A 137 7.38 6.66 9.83
CA HIS A 137 6.05 6.99 10.39
C HIS A 137 6.04 7.14 11.92
N ARG A 138 7.18 6.94 12.58
CA ARG A 138 7.37 7.08 14.05
C ARG A 138 8.41 8.12 14.42
N ARG A 139 8.84 8.93 13.45
CA ARG A 139 9.80 10.00 13.65
C ARG A 139 9.23 11.09 14.55
N LYS A 140 9.77 11.22 15.76
CA LYS A 140 9.29 12.20 16.76
C LYS A 140 9.51 13.64 16.35
N ASP A 141 10.48 13.89 15.47
CA ASP A 141 10.75 15.21 14.90
C ASP A 141 9.70 15.62 13.84
N ILE A 142 8.90 14.68 13.34
CA ILE A 142 7.81 14.93 12.39
C ILE A 142 6.46 14.84 13.09
N TYR A 143 6.22 13.74 13.81
CA TYR A 143 4.91 13.44 14.38
C TYR A 143 4.73 13.96 15.81
N GLY A 144 5.80 14.38 16.50
CA GLY A 144 5.77 14.78 17.90
C GLY A 144 6.30 13.69 18.84
N GLN A 145 6.48 14.02 20.12
CA GLN A 145 7.07 13.10 21.10
C GLN A 145 6.24 11.84 21.36
N ASP A 146 4.96 11.94 21.07
CA ASP A 146 3.90 10.94 21.14
C ASP A 146 3.72 10.18 19.82
N ALA A 147 4.73 10.17 18.92
CA ALA A 147 4.66 9.46 17.63
C ALA A 147 4.34 7.96 17.76
N ASP A 148 4.62 7.37 18.92
CA ASP A 148 4.35 5.96 19.21
C ASP A 148 2.92 5.71 19.75
N GLU A 149 2.14 6.78 19.99
CA GLU A 149 0.78 6.70 20.52
C GLU A 149 -0.28 6.69 19.41
N PHE A 150 -1.27 5.81 19.56
CA PHE A 150 -2.45 5.80 18.70
C PHE A 150 -3.36 7.00 19.04
N ARG A 151 -3.22 8.07 18.26
CA ARG A 151 -4.05 9.29 18.35
C ARG A 151 -4.62 9.64 16.97
N PRO A 152 -5.85 9.20 16.63
CA PRO A 152 -6.51 9.55 15.37
C PRO A 152 -6.66 11.07 15.16
N GLU A 153 -6.91 11.82 16.23
CA GLU A 153 -7.15 13.26 16.22
C GLU A 153 -5.92 14.07 15.75
N ARG A 154 -4.74 13.43 15.69
CA ARG A 154 -3.51 14.02 15.15
C ARG A 154 -3.69 14.52 13.71
N TRP A 155 -4.62 13.92 12.97
CA TRP A 155 -4.91 14.25 11.57
C TRP A 155 -5.99 15.31 11.39
N GLU A 156 -6.62 15.78 12.47
CA GLU A 156 -7.74 16.74 12.40
C GLU A 156 -7.28 18.21 12.37
N GLY A 157 -6.02 18.49 12.72
CA GLY A 157 -5.44 19.84 12.72
C GLY A 157 -4.39 20.07 11.62
N ASP A 158 -3.88 21.30 11.54
CA ASP A 158 -2.89 21.69 10.51
C ASP A 158 -1.47 21.15 10.76
N SER A 159 -1.19 20.57 11.93
CA SER A 159 0.17 20.18 12.35
C SER A 159 0.87 19.19 11.42
N LEU A 160 0.12 18.39 10.66
CA LEU A 160 0.64 17.40 9.74
C LEU A 160 0.39 17.74 8.25
N ARG A 161 -0.12 18.94 7.95
CA ARG A 161 -0.52 19.32 6.59
C ARG A 161 0.66 19.35 5.61
N ASP A 162 1.83 19.77 6.08
CA ASP A 162 3.01 20.04 5.25
C ASP A 162 4.16 19.03 5.45
N ILE A 163 3.85 17.80 5.88
CA ILE A 163 4.88 16.77 6.14
C ILE A 163 5.40 16.08 4.86
N GLY A 164 4.81 16.40 3.69
CA GLY A 164 5.22 15.88 2.39
C GLY A 164 5.30 14.35 2.34
N TRP A 165 6.47 13.83 1.93
CA TRP A 165 6.74 12.39 1.80
C TRP A 165 6.97 11.64 3.12
N ALA A 166 6.78 12.29 4.27
CA ALA A 166 6.93 11.63 5.57
C ALA A 166 5.84 10.59 5.84
N TYR A 167 4.66 10.73 5.22
CA TYR A 167 3.57 9.77 5.31
C TYR A 167 3.37 9.05 3.98
N LEU A 168 3.52 7.72 3.99
CA LEU A 168 3.59 6.86 2.82
C LEU A 168 2.88 5.51 3.08
N PRO A 169 1.58 5.51 3.44
CA PRO A 169 0.85 4.27 3.69
C PRO A 169 0.69 3.41 2.42
N PHE A 170 0.73 4.03 1.24
CA PHE A 170 0.56 3.39 -0.06
C PHE A 170 1.70 3.72 -1.05
N ASN A 171 2.83 4.22 -0.53
CA ASN A 171 3.93 4.82 -1.31
C ASN A 171 3.45 5.99 -2.18
N GLY A 172 4.18 6.32 -3.25
CA GLY A 172 3.72 7.30 -4.24
C GLY A 172 4.63 7.37 -5.47
N GLY A 173 4.35 8.34 -6.34
CA GLY A 173 4.98 8.43 -7.66
C GLY A 173 4.51 7.32 -8.61
N PRO A 174 5.30 6.95 -9.64
CA PRO A 174 4.91 5.95 -10.64
C PRO A 174 4.65 4.54 -10.08
N ARG A 175 5.01 4.29 -8.81
CA ARG A 175 4.88 3.02 -8.11
C ARG A 175 3.91 3.10 -6.93
N LEU A 176 3.00 4.08 -6.97
CA LEU A 176 1.87 4.18 -6.04
C LEU A 176 1.08 2.86 -6.01
N CYS A 177 0.61 2.46 -4.84
CA CYS A 177 -0.20 1.26 -4.70
C CYS A 177 -1.49 1.38 -5.52
N LEU A 178 -1.63 0.55 -6.55
CA LEU A 178 -2.83 0.51 -7.39
C LEU A 178 -4.08 0.07 -6.60
N GLY A 179 -3.88 -0.65 -5.49
CA GLY A 179 -4.96 -1.13 -4.62
C GLY A 179 -5.37 -0.17 -3.52
N GLN A 180 -4.87 1.08 -3.48
CA GLN A 180 -5.13 2.02 -2.39
C GLN A 180 -6.64 2.19 -2.10
N GLU A 181 -7.43 2.54 -3.11
CA GLU A 181 -8.86 2.82 -2.96
C GLU A 181 -9.63 1.56 -2.52
N PHE A 182 -9.23 0.39 -3.04
CA PHE A 182 -9.81 -0.89 -2.65
C PHE A 182 -9.53 -1.19 -1.17
N ALA A 183 -8.28 -1.04 -0.74
CA ALA A 183 -7.86 -1.32 0.63
C ALA A 183 -8.53 -0.38 1.64
N LEU A 184 -8.59 0.93 1.34
CA LEU A 184 -9.26 1.90 2.19
C LEU A 184 -10.75 1.60 2.34
N LEU A 185 -11.42 1.22 1.25
CA LEU A 185 -12.82 0.83 1.27
C LEU A 185 -13.05 -0.44 2.10
N GLU A 186 -12.22 -1.47 1.89
CA GLU A 186 -12.31 -2.73 2.62
C GLU A 186 -12.12 -2.52 4.13
N VAL A 187 -11.11 -1.75 4.53
CA VAL A 187 -10.85 -1.41 5.93
C VAL A 187 -12.00 -0.57 6.51
N ALA A 188 -12.45 0.47 5.81
CA ALA A 188 -13.53 1.32 6.30
C ALA A 188 -14.83 0.54 6.50
N TYR A 189 -15.20 -0.31 5.52
CA TYR A 189 -16.35 -1.19 5.64
C TYR A 189 -16.18 -2.18 6.80
N THR A 190 -15.02 -2.84 6.90
CA THR A 190 -14.76 -3.83 7.94
C THR A 190 -14.84 -3.22 9.34
N VAL A 191 -14.20 -2.08 9.57
CA VAL A 191 -14.25 -1.37 10.85
C VAL A 191 -15.67 -0.94 11.18
N ALA A 192 -16.39 -0.34 10.22
CA ALA A 192 -17.78 0.07 10.41
C ALA A 192 -18.69 -1.12 10.77
N ARG A 193 -18.51 -2.27 10.12
CA ARG A 193 -19.28 -3.49 10.41
C ARG A 193 -18.92 -4.08 11.77
N LEU A 194 -17.65 -4.10 12.14
CA LEU A 194 -17.20 -4.58 13.46
C LEU A 194 -17.87 -3.80 14.58
N VAL A 195 -17.85 -2.45 14.51
CA VAL A 195 -18.43 -1.61 15.57
C VAL A 195 -19.97 -1.62 15.57
N GLN A 196 -20.61 -1.92 14.44
CA GLN A 196 -22.08 -2.06 14.37
C GLN A 196 -22.58 -3.40 14.92
N VAL A 197 -21.81 -4.47 14.72
CA VAL A 197 -22.21 -5.83 15.11
C VAL A 197 -21.81 -6.12 16.55
N PHE A 198 -20.62 -5.70 16.97
CA PHE A 198 -20.10 -5.99 18.31
C PHE A 198 -20.14 -4.72 19.16
N PRO A 199 -21.08 -4.62 20.12
CA PRO A 199 -21.16 -3.45 20.99
C PRO A 199 -19.93 -3.31 21.88
N LYS A 200 -19.15 -4.39 22.04
CA LYS A 200 -18.00 -4.42 22.92
C LYS A 200 -16.87 -5.28 22.36
N ILE A 201 -15.72 -4.63 22.15
CA ILE A 201 -14.46 -5.22 21.70
C ILE A 201 -13.40 -4.90 22.76
N GLU A 202 -12.80 -5.92 23.38
CA GLU A 202 -11.83 -5.75 24.46
C GLU A 202 -10.58 -6.63 24.25
N LEU A 203 -9.47 -6.25 24.88
CA LEU A 203 -8.33 -7.13 25.02
C LEU A 203 -8.70 -8.34 25.91
N PRO A 204 -8.39 -9.58 25.49
CA PRO A 204 -8.59 -10.77 26.32
C PRO A 204 -7.84 -10.68 27.65
N ARG A 205 -8.35 -11.37 28.67
CA ARG A 205 -7.69 -11.42 29.98
C ARG A 205 -6.34 -12.12 29.86
N GLY A 206 -5.28 -11.46 30.32
CA GLY A 206 -3.92 -11.99 30.28
C GLY A 206 -3.16 -11.63 29.01
N GLU A 207 -3.83 -11.04 28.01
CA GLU A 207 -3.15 -10.55 26.81
C GLU A 207 -2.33 -9.30 27.18
N ARG A 208 -1.06 -9.30 26.76
CA ARG A 208 -0.14 -8.22 27.07
C ARG A 208 -0.23 -7.13 26.02
N GLU A 209 -0.35 -5.88 26.49
CA GLU A 209 -0.07 -4.73 25.63
C GLU A 209 1.44 -4.62 25.39
N VAL A 210 1.84 -4.77 24.13
CA VAL A 210 3.24 -4.67 23.71
C VAL A 210 3.50 -3.26 23.19
N LYS A 211 4.52 -2.60 23.74
CA LYS A 211 4.92 -1.26 23.30
C LYS A 211 5.53 -1.32 21.91
N VAL A 212 5.32 -0.25 21.15
CA VAL A 212 5.96 -0.04 19.85
C VAL A 212 7.47 -0.25 19.93
N GLY A 213 8.02 -1.01 18.98
CA GLY A 213 9.42 -1.40 18.90
C GLY A 213 9.79 -2.61 19.76
N GLN A 214 8.87 -3.13 20.59
CA GLN A 214 9.06 -4.36 21.37
C GLN A 214 8.26 -5.53 20.81
N GLU A 215 7.35 -5.27 19.88
CA GLU A 215 6.56 -6.31 19.23
C GLU A 215 7.42 -7.19 18.32
N ARG A 216 7.11 -8.48 18.31
CA ARG A 216 7.67 -9.39 17.32
C ARG A 216 7.05 -9.04 15.98
N GLN A 217 7.89 -8.80 14.97
CA GLN A 217 7.45 -8.40 13.64
C GLN A 217 7.74 -9.50 12.63
N ILE A 218 6.82 -9.67 11.67
CA ILE A 218 7.09 -10.37 10.43
C ILE A 218 7.20 -9.31 9.34
N LEU A 219 8.34 -9.29 8.67
CA LEU A 219 8.57 -8.45 7.51
C LEU A 219 8.31 -9.26 6.24
N THR A 220 7.23 -8.98 5.52
CA THR A 220 6.99 -9.45 4.15
C THR A 220 7.27 -8.32 3.16
N LEU A 221 6.36 -8.03 2.23
CA LEU A 221 6.30 -6.75 1.52
C LEU A 221 5.90 -5.61 2.47
N VAL A 222 5.17 -5.95 3.54
CA VAL A 222 4.73 -5.05 4.60
C VAL A 222 5.24 -5.54 5.96
N VAL A 223 5.34 -4.65 6.93
CA VAL A 223 5.61 -5.01 8.32
C VAL A 223 4.27 -5.32 9.00
N ALA A 224 4.17 -6.48 9.64
CA ALA A 224 3.01 -6.89 10.43
C ALA A 224 3.42 -7.43 11.80
N SER A 225 2.50 -7.37 12.77
CA SER A 225 2.67 -8.09 14.05
C SER A 225 2.76 -9.58 13.80
N ALA A 226 3.82 -10.22 14.28
CA ALA A 226 4.04 -11.66 14.16
C ALA A 226 3.06 -12.49 15.01
N GLU A 227 2.35 -11.84 15.92
CA GLU A 227 1.42 -12.45 16.87
C GLU A 227 -0.02 -12.04 16.56
N GLY A 228 -0.22 -11.20 15.54
CA GLY A 228 -1.53 -10.66 15.19
C GLY A 228 -2.06 -9.69 16.24
N CYS A 229 -3.39 -9.56 16.28
CA CYS A 229 -4.13 -8.81 17.29
C CYS A 229 -5.27 -9.69 17.77
N VAL A 230 -5.19 -10.13 19.04
CA VAL A 230 -6.23 -10.97 19.64
C VAL A 230 -7.22 -10.07 20.37
N VAL A 231 -8.51 -10.22 20.04
CA VAL A 231 -9.60 -9.45 20.64
C VAL A 231 -10.70 -10.38 21.14
N SER A 232 -11.32 -10.01 22.26
CA SER A 232 -12.57 -10.61 22.75
C SER A 232 -13.73 -9.78 22.22
N LEU A 233 -14.59 -10.44 21.45
CA LEU A 233 -15.87 -9.89 21.00
C LEU A 233 -16.95 -10.32 21.99
N LYS A 234 -17.81 -9.38 22.41
CA LYS A 234 -18.96 -9.68 23.26
C LYS A 234 -20.23 -9.22 22.56
N ASP A 235 -21.20 -10.12 22.52
CA ASP A 235 -22.56 -9.87 22.03
C ASP A 235 -23.39 -9.08 23.06
#